data_AF-A0A969X8M5-F1
#
_entry.id   AF-A0A969X8M5-F1
#
_cell.length_a   1.000
_cell.length_b   1.000
_cell.length_c   1.000
_cell.angle_alpha   90.00
_cell.angle_beta   90.00
_cell.angle_gamma   90.00
#
_symmetry.space_group_name_H-M   'P 1'
#
loop_
_entity.id
_entity.type
_entity.pdbx_description
1 polymer ?
#
loop_
_entity_poly.entity_id
_entity_poly.type
_entity_poly.pdbx_seq_one_letter_code
_entity_poly.pdbx_strand_id
1 'polypeptide(L)'
;NRIKLASDQDITIDSGKSDNYLLLLEAEPINEPVVKYGPFVMNTMQEIQDAFSDYRRTQFGGWPYEQEIPVNERSSVRFAHYADGTEENRRG
;
A
#
# COMPACT_ATOMS: atom_id res chain seq x y z
N ASN A 1 16.71 -2.06 8.66
CA ASN A 1 17.50 -3.12 8.01
C ASN A 1 16.61 -3.86 7.02
N ARG A 2 17.05 -4.06 5.77
CA ARG A 2 16.41 -5.01 4.84
C ARG A 2 17.44 -6.07 4.47
N ILE A 3 17.00 -7.32 4.39
CA ILE A 3 17.83 -8.45 3.97
C ILE A 3 17.12 -9.06 2.76
N LYS A 4 17.85 -9.27 1.66
CA LYS A 4 17.35 -10.06 0.53
C LYS A 4 17.64 -11.53 0.83
N LEU A 5 16.61 -12.35 0.70
CA LEU A 5 16.67 -13.76 0.98
C LEU A 5 16.63 -14.53 -0.35
N ALA A 6 17.36 -15.63 -0.42
CA ALA A 6 17.21 -16.58 -1.52
C ALA A 6 15.93 -17.39 -1.27
N SER A 7 15.08 -17.53 -2.30
CA SER A 7 13.77 -18.18 -2.17
C SER A 7 13.85 -19.71 -2.08
N ASP A 8 15.01 -20.29 -2.37
CA ASP A 8 15.26 -21.72 -2.48
C ASP A 8 16.11 -22.28 -1.32
N GLN A 9 16.33 -21.47 -0.28
CA GLN A 9 17.17 -21.83 0.85
C GLN A 9 16.38 -21.75 2.16
N ASP A 10 16.67 -22.66 3.07
CA ASP A 10 16.14 -22.59 4.43
C ASP A 10 16.73 -21.38 5.18
N ILE A 11 15.88 -20.71 5.97
CA ILE A 11 16.23 -19.49 6.68
C ILE A 11 15.90 -19.67 8.15
N THR A 12 16.89 -19.43 9.01
CA THR A 12 16.71 -19.42 10.47
C THR A 12 16.67 -17.99 10.97
N ILE A 13 15.65 -17.66 11.77
CA ILE A 13 15.49 -16.36 12.41
C ILE A 13 15.65 -16.56 13.92
N ASP A 14 16.58 -15.84 14.53
CA ASP A 14 16.81 -15.84 15.97
C ASP A 14 16.56 -14.42 16.53
N SER A 15 15.60 -14.32 17.45
CA SER A 15 15.21 -13.07 18.12
C SER A 15 16.08 -12.73 19.34
N GLY A 16 17.01 -13.58 19.73
CA GLY A 16 17.82 -13.42 20.93
C GLY A 16 16.96 -13.36 22.19
N LYS A 17 17.21 -12.36 23.06
CA LYS A 17 16.58 -12.25 24.38
C LYS A 17 15.44 -11.23 24.48
N SER A 18 15.12 -10.52 23.40
CA SER A 18 14.12 -9.46 23.39
C SER A 18 13.04 -9.71 22.34
N ASP A 19 11.87 -9.13 22.55
CA ASP A 19 10.82 -9.14 21.54
C ASP A 19 11.25 -8.36 20.30
N ASN A 20 11.00 -8.93 19.13
CA ASN A 20 11.31 -8.35 17.85
C ASN A 20 10.09 -8.43 16.94
N TYR A 21 9.91 -7.42 16.10
CA TYR A 21 8.89 -7.41 15.06
C TYR A 21 9.58 -7.55 13.70
N LEU A 22 9.09 -8.48 12.88
CA LEU A 22 9.62 -8.76 11.55
C LEU A 22 8.48 -8.71 10.54
N LEU A 23 8.80 -8.30 9.32
CA LEU A 23 7.93 -8.42 8.16
C LEU A 23 8.66 -9.23 7.09
N LEU A 24 8.11 -10.40 6.76
CA LEU A 24 8.57 -11.21 5.64
C LEU A 24 7.63 -10.95 4.45
N LEU A 25 8.21 -10.60 3.31
CA LEU A 25 7.49 -10.39 2.06
C LEU A 25 8.04 -11.34 1.00
N GLU A 26 7.17 -12.14 0.42
CA GLU A 26 7.48 -13.06 -0.68
C GLU A 26 6.40 -12.91 -1.76
N ALA A 27 6.81 -12.95 -3.02
CA ALA A 27 5.91 -12.87 -4.16
C ALA A 27 6.55 -13.48 -5.41
N GLU A 28 5.73 -14.02 -6.30
CA GLU A 28 6.14 -14.36 -7.65
C GLU A 28 6.40 -13.06 -8.45
N PRO A 29 7.51 -12.96 -9.20
CA PRO A 29 7.75 -11.81 -10.06
C PRO A 29 6.64 -11.64 -11.10
N ILE A 30 6.06 -10.44 -11.19
CA ILE A 30 5.03 -10.09 -12.17
C ILE A 30 5.57 -10.19 -13.62
N ASN A 31 6.89 -10.03 -13.81
CA ASN A 31 7.58 -10.13 -15.11
C ASN A 31 7.08 -9.16 -16.19
N GLU A 32 6.51 -8.03 -15.79
CA GLU A 32 6.11 -6.96 -16.69
C GLU A 32 6.99 -5.72 -16.54
N PRO A 33 7.06 -4.85 -17.57
CA PRO A 33 7.69 -3.55 -17.43
C PRO A 33 7.08 -2.76 -16.28
N VAL A 34 7.93 -2.06 -15.52
CA VAL A 34 7.51 -1.19 -14.43
C VAL A 34 7.97 0.23 -14.75
N VAL A 35 7.00 1.11 -14.98
CA VAL A 35 7.21 2.54 -15.18
C VAL A 35 6.51 3.27 -14.03
N LYS A 36 7.27 4.12 -13.31
CA LYS A 36 6.76 4.88 -12.18
C LYS A 36 7.01 6.37 -12.38
N TYR A 37 5.97 7.17 -12.19
CA TYR A 37 6.10 8.63 -12.12
C TYR A 37 5.07 9.21 -11.15
N GLY A 38 5.56 9.97 -10.16
CA GLY A 38 4.72 10.48 -9.07
C GLY A 38 4.02 9.34 -8.31
N PRO A 39 2.70 9.42 -8.06
CA PRO A 39 1.95 8.42 -7.31
C PRO A 39 1.54 7.19 -8.13
N PHE A 40 1.84 7.16 -9.43
CA PHE A 40 1.36 6.10 -10.33
C PHE A 40 2.48 5.15 -10.75
N VAL A 41 2.14 3.86 -10.83
CA VAL A 41 2.96 2.78 -11.36
C VAL A 41 2.13 2.08 -12.43
N MET A 42 2.67 2.01 -13.66
CA MET A 42 2.05 1.39 -14.83
C MET A 42 3.11 0.62 -15.64
N ASN A 43 2.74 0.04 -16.78
CA ASN A 43 3.68 -0.68 -17.64
C ASN A 43 4.31 0.22 -18.71
N THR A 44 3.68 1.34 -19.10
CA THR A 44 4.20 2.28 -20.10
C THR A 44 4.09 3.76 -19.67
N MET A 45 4.84 4.65 -20.34
CA MET A 45 4.75 6.10 -20.10
C MET A 45 3.42 6.69 -20.61
N GLN A 46 2.81 6.09 -21.64
CA GLN A 46 1.50 6.51 -22.14
C GLN A 46 0.42 6.26 -21.07
N GLU A 47 0.41 5.07 -20.46
CA GLU A 47 -0.51 4.74 -19.36
C GLU A 47 -0.33 5.65 -18.15
N ILE A 48 0.90 6.08 -17.86
CA ILE A 48 1.15 7.10 -16.82
C ILE A 48 0.45 8.42 -17.19
N GLN A 49 0.59 8.89 -18.44
CA GLN A 49 -0.05 10.14 -18.87
C GLN A 49 -1.57 10.05 -18.80
N ASP A 50 -2.13 8.90 -19.18
CA ASP A 50 -3.56 8.63 -19.11
C ASP A 50 -4.04 8.61 -17.65
N ALA A 51 -3.31 7.94 -16.75
CA ALA A 51 -3.60 7.94 -15.31
C ALA A 51 -3.61 9.35 -14.70
N PHE A 52 -2.65 10.20 -15.08
CA PHE A 52 -2.66 11.61 -14.68
C PHE A 52 -3.85 12.39 -15.26
N SER A 53 -4.25 12.10 -16.50
CA SER A 53 -5.44 12.69 -17.13
C SER A 53 -6.72 12.32 -16.39
N ASP A 54 -6.85 11.03 -16.06
CA ASP A 54 -7.98 10.50 -15.31
C ASP A 54 -8.03 11.05 -13.88
N TYR A 55 -6.87 11.16 -13.23
CA TYR A 55 -6.75 11.78 -11.92
C TYR A 55 -7.19 13.25 -11.94
N ARG A 56 -6.72 14.04 -12.91
CA ARG A 56 -7.15 15.45 -13.05
C ARG A 56 -8.64 15.58 -13.33
N ARG A 57 -9.22 14.63 -14.07
CA ARG A 57 -10.65 14.63 -14.41
C ARG A 57 -11.54 14.22 -13.24
N THR A 58 -11.09 13.28 -12.42
CA THR A 58 -11.97 12.59 -11.44
C THR A 58 -11.54 12.75 -9.99
N GLN A 59 -10.36 13.31 -9.70
CA GLN A 59 -9.84 13.46 -8.33
C GLN A 59 -9.91 12.15 -7.53
N PHE A 60 -9.39 11.05 -8.09
CA PHE A 60 -9.50 9.67 -7.56
C PHE A 60 -10.90 9.03 -7.66
N GLY A 61 -11.62 9.25 -8.77
CA GLY A 61 -12.94 8.63 -8.96
C GLY A 61 -14.06 9.27 -8.13
N GLY A 62 -13.89 10.53 -7.73
CA GLY A 62 -14.78 11.27 -6.84
C GLY A 62 -14.30 11.14 -5.41
N TRP A 63 -13.37 12.02 -5.01
CA TRP A 63 -12.90 12.12 -3.63
C TRP A 63 -14.11 12.18 -2.66
N PRO A 64 -14.32 11.17 -1.81
CA PRO A 64 -15.59 11.03 -1.08
C PRO A 64 -15.67 11.92 0.17
N TYR A 65 -14.57 12.58 0.53
CA TYR A 65 -14.48 13.42 1.72
C TYR A 65 -14.72 14.89 1.38
N GLU A 66 -15.41 15.60 2.26
CA GLU A 66 -15.68 17.04 2.10
C GLU A 66 -14.41 17.90 2.10
N GLN A 67 -13.34 17.40 2.73
CA GLN A 67 -12.05 18.09 2.86
C GLN A 67 -11.00 17.41 1.97
N GLU A 68 -10.16 18.21 1.32
CA GLU A 68 -9.04 17.70 0.49
C GLU A 68 -8.02 16.89 1.30
N ILE A 69 -7.85 17.23 2.58
CA ILE A 69 -6.93 16.55 3.50
C ILE A 69 -7.73 16.14 4.74
N PRO A 70 -8.50 15.05 4.69
CA PRO A 70 -9.27 14.59 5.83
C PRO A 70 -8.31 14.15 6.93
N VAL A 71 -8.54 14.68 8.13
CA VAL A 71 -7.83 14.27 9.34
C VAL A 71 -8.81 13.51 10.20
N ASN A 72 -8.48 12.27 10.53
CA ASN A 72 -9.30 11.47 11.43
C ASN A 72 -9.39 12.13 12.82
N GLU A 73 -10.49 11.92 13.51
CA GLU A 73 -10.65 12.43 14.87
C GLU A 73 -9.57 11.85 15.79
N ARG A 74 -9.10 12.66 16.75
CA ARG A 74 -8.08 12.21 17.72
C ARG A 74 -8.55 11.02 18.55
N SER A 75 -9.86 10.86 18.73
CA SER A 75 -10.50 9.77 19.46
C SER A 75 -10.75 8.51 18.63
N SER A 76 -10.46 8.53 17.32
CA SER A 76 -10.68 7.38 16.45
C SER A 76 -9.86 6.17 16.92
N VAL A 77 -10.53 5.01 17.01
CA VAL A 77 -9.86 3.71 17.19
C VAL A 77 -9.21 3.26 15.88
N ARG A 78 -8.56 2.10 15.85
CA ARG A 78 -8.11 1.53 14.58
C ARG A 78 -9.35 1.11 13.80
N PHE A 79 -9.50 1.64 12.59
CA PHE A 79 -10.61 1.30 11.72
C PHE A 79 -10.14 0.94 10.31
N ALA A 80 -10.99 0.22 9.56
CA ALA A 80 -10.82 -0.05 8.14
C ALA A 80 -12.15 0.13 7.43
N HIS A 81 -12.18 0.96 6.38
CA HIS A 81 -13.30 1.05 5.45
C HIS A 81 -13.03 0.15 4.24
N TYR A 82 -14.01 -0.67 3.88
CA TYR A 82 -13.96 -1.55 2.72
C TYR A 82 -14.78 -0.97 1.56
N ALA A 83 -14.47 -1.42 0.33
CA ALA A 83 -15.10 -0.90 -0.88
C ALA A 83 -16.62 -1.18 -0.97
N ASP A 84 -17.11 -2.16 -0.22
CA ASP A 84 -18.54 -2.47 -0.09
C ASP A 84 -19.27 -1.57 0.92
N GLY A 85 -18.56 -0.61 1.52
CA GLY A 85 -19.09 0.33 2.51
C GLY A 85 -19.03 -0.18 3.95
N THR A 86 -18.51 -1.38 4.20
CA THR A 86 -18.37 -1.89 5.57
C THR A 86 -17.21 -1.21 6.31
N GLU A 87 -17.37 -1.04 7.63
CA GLU A 87 -16.35 -0.48 8.51
C GLU A 87 -16.05 -1.44 9.66
N GLU A 88 -14.79 -1.82 9.82
CA GLU A 88 -14.31 -2.63 10.94
C GLU A 88 -13.60 -1.74 11.95
N ASN A 89 -14.03 -1.78 13.21
CA ASN A 89 -13.39 -1.08 14.32
C ASN A 89 -12.67 -2.06 15.25
N ARG A 90 -11.34 -1.99 15.33
CA ARG A 90 -10.53 -2.78 16.27
C ARG A 90 -10.10 -1.93 17.46
N ARG A 91 -10.43 -2.41 18.66
CA ARG A 91 -9.78 -1.93 19.88
C ARG A 91 -8.41 -2.59 19.97
N GLY A 92 -7.37 -1.76 20.03
CA GLY A 92 -6.00 -2.20 20.31
C GLY A 92 -5.84 -2.61 21.76
#